data_AF-A0A2V6Q7U8-F1
#
_entry.id   AF-A0A2V6Q7U8-F1
#
_cell.length_a   1.000
_cell.length_b   1.000
_cell.length_c   1.000
_cell.angle_alpha   90.00
_cell.angle_beta   90.00
_cell.angle_gamma   90.00
#
_symmetry.space_group_name_H-M   'P 1'
#
loop_
_entity.id
_entity.type
_entity.pdbx_description
1 polymer ?
#
loop_
_entity_poly.entity_id
_entity_poly.type
_entity_poly.pdbx_seq_one_letter_code
_entity_poly.pdbx_strand_id
1 'polypeptide(L)'
;MTIPRWTAVVTGLVILALIGGGSPAPAADKDKVLDDLLFDLQMIPLDGQAPPGFELERFGDGKKVTLAEHRGRPVMLYFWASW
;
A
#
# COMPACT_ATOMS: atom_id res chain seq x y z
N MET A 1 -9.09 -5.07 56.08
CA MET A 1 -10.06 -4.68 55.04
C MET A 1 -9.71 -5.44 53.78
N THR A 2 -10.24 -6.66 53.62
CA THR A 2 -9.91 -7.58 52.51
C THR A 2 -10.81 -7.27 51.31
N ILE A 3 -10.20 -6.78 50.23
CA ILE A 3 -10.91 -6.42 49.00
C ILE A 3 -11.49 -7.71 48.39
N PRO A 4 -12.80 -7.76 48.06
CA PRO A 4 -13.41 -8.95 47.47
C PRO A 4 -12.73 -9.28 46.12
N ARG A 5 -12.44 -10.55 45.89
CA ARG A 5 -11.73 -11.04 44.68
C ARG A 5 -12.40 -10.63 43.37
N TRP A 6 -13.71 -10.39 43.38
CA TRP A 6 -14.45 -9.90 42.22
C TRP A 6 -14.11 -8.43 41.89
N THR A 7 -13.87 -7.58 42.88
CA THR A 7 -13.52 -6.17 42.65
C THR A 7 -12.20 -6.05 41.89
N ALA A 8 -11.22 -6.94 42.17
CA ALA A 8 -9.95 -6.98 41.44
C ALA A 8 -10.11 -7.39 39.96
N VAL A 9 -11.04 -8.31 39.66
CA VAL A 9 -11.30 -8.75 38.28
C VAL A 9 -11.95 -7.64 37.45
N VAL A 10 -12.90 -6.89 38.04
CA VAL A 10 -13.58 -5.79 37.36
C VAL A 10 -12.61 -4.65 37.07
N THR A 11 -11.76 -4.28 38.04
CA THR A 11 -10.77 -3.22 37.84
C THR A 11 -9.71 -3.60 36.79
N GLY A 12 -9.27 -4.87 36.76
CA GLY A 12 -8.36 -5.35 35.72
C GLY A 12 -8.93 -5.27 34.31
N LEU A 13 -10.23 -5.58 34.15
CA LEU A 13 -10.91 -5.53 32.85
C LEU A 13 -11.11 -4.09 32.34
N VAL A 14 -11.38 -3.14 33.24
CA VAL A 14 -11.53 -1.71 32.89
C VAL A 14 -10.19 -1.10 32.47
N ILE A 15 -9.08 -1.45 33.13
CA ILE A 15 -7.75 -0.97 32.76
C ILE A 15 -7.32 -1.56 31.40
N LEU A 16 -7.66 -2.82 31.11
CA LEU A 16 -7.37 -3.44 29.82
C LEU A 16 -8.17 -2.78 28.68
N ALA A 17 -9.41 -2.38 28.93
CA ALA A 17 -10.24 -1.68 27.94
C ALA A 17 -9.76 -0.25 27.65
N LEU A 18 -9.18 0.44 28.64
CA LEU A 18 -8.66 1.80 28.47
C LEU A 18 -7.29 1.86 27.75
N ILE A 19 -6.52 0.77 27.79
CA ILE A 19 -5.23 0.67 27.07
C ILE A 19 -5.43 0.19 25.62
N GLY A 20 -6.52 -0.54 25.33
CA GLY A 20 -6.84 -1.04 23.98
C GLY A 20 -7.51 -0.03 23.04
N GLY A 21 -7.87 1.17 23.53
CA GLY A 21 -8.52 2.22 22.76
C GLY A 21 -7.59 2.98 21.82
N GLY A 22 -6.89 2.28 20.93
CA GLY A 22 -6.23 2.93 19.80
C GLY A 22 -7.29 3.59 18.93
N SER A 23 -7.26 4.92 18.83
CA SER A 23 -8.10 5.66 17.88
C SER A 23 -7.87 5.08 16.48
N PRO A 24 -8.91 4.63 15.76
CA PRO A 24 -8.74 4.33 14.35
C PRO A 24 -8.46 5.67 13.67
N ALA A 25 -7.19 5.90 13.30
CA ALA A 25 -6.89 6.94 12.33
C ALA A 25 -7.75 6.63 11.09
N PRO A 26 -8.44 7.62 10.50
CA PRO A 26 -9.18 7.38 9.28
C PRO A 26 -8.18 6.83 8.27
N ALA A 27 -8.42 5.61 7.78
CA ALA A 27 -7.67 5.06 6.68
C ALA A 27 -7.90 6.01 5.51
N ALA A 28 -6.90 6.83 5.20
CA ALA A 28 -6.95 7.70 4.04
C ALA A 28 -7.29 6.83 2.82
N ASP A 29 -8.28 7.29 2.05
CA ASP A 29 -8.69 6.63 0.83
C ASP A 29 -7.50 6.65 -0.12
N LYS A 30 -6.90 5.46 -0.33
CA LYS A 30 -5.62 5.34 -1.05
C LYS A 30 -5.73 5.86 -2.48
N ASP A 31 -6.93 5.76 -3.05
CA ASP A 31 -7.22 6.21 -4.40
C ASP A 31 -7.18 7.74 -4.48
N LYS A 32 -7.76 8.46 -3.49
CA LYS A 32 -7.64 9.93 -3.40
C LYS A 32 -6.19 10.40 -3.26
N VAL A 33 -5.41 9.71 -2.40
CA VAL A 33 -4.00 10.07 -2.19
C VAL A 33 -3.21 9.88 -3.48
N LEU A 34 -3.50 8.83 -4.24
CA LEU A 34 -2.88 8.59 -5.54
C LEU A 34 -3.29 9.66 -6.56
N ASP A 35 -4.57 10.00 -6.64
CA ASP A 35 -5.10 11.03 -7.55
C ASP A 35 -4.44 12.40 -7.32
N ASP A 36 -4.33 12.83 -6.06
CA ASP A 36 -3.68 14.09 -5.68
C ASP A 36 -2.19 14.09 -6.11
N LEU A 37 -1.48 12.97 -5.89
CA LEU A 37 -0.08 12.83 -6.30
C LEU A 37 0.09 12.89 -7.82
N LEU A 38 -0.80 12.24 -8.58
CA LEU A 38 -0.77 12.28 -10.03
C LEU A 38 -1.04 13.69 -10.56
N PHE A 39 -1.98 14.41 -9.94
CA PHE A 39 -2.26 15.80 -10.26
C PHE A 39 -1.05 16.72 -10.00
N ASP A 40 -0.41 16.59 -8.83
CA ASP A 40 0.78 17.35 -8.47
C ASP A 40 1.97 17.07 -9.40
N LEU A 41 2.11 15.82 -9.86
CA LEU A 41 3.11 15.41 -10.84
C LEU A 41 2.75 15.82 -12.28
N GLN A 42 1.61 16.48 -12.49
CA GLN A 42 1.05 16.84 -13.79
C GLN A 42 0.93 15.63 -14.73
N MET A 43 0.67 14.44 -14.18
CA MET A 43 0.45 13.21 -14.91
C MET A 43 -1.03 13.04 -15.22
N ILE A 44 -1.35 12.74 -16.48
CA ILE A 44 -2.71 12.36 -16.89
C ILE A 44 -2.74 10.83 -17.00
N PRO A 45 -3.34 10.13 -16.03
CA PRO A 45 -3.44 8.68 -16.10
C PRO A 45 -4.32 8.26 -17.30
N LEU A 46 -3.89 7.21 -18.00
CA LEU A 46 -4.68 6.57 -19.05
C LEU A 46 -5.56 5.50 -18.39
N ASP A 47 -6.62 5.92 -17.73
CA ASP A 47 -7.49 5.02 -16.97
C ASP A 47 -8.22 4.02 -17.88
N GLY A 48 -8.37 2.78 -17.39
CA GLY A 48 -9.14 1.73 -18.06
C GLY A 48 -8.48 1.10 -19.29
N GLN A 49 -7.31 1.57 -19.73
CA GLN A 49 -6.53 0.95 -20.79
C GLN A 49 -5.59 -0.12 -20.22
N ALA A 50 -5.73 -1.36 -20.70
CA ALA A 50 -4.74 -2.38 -20.42
C ALA A 50 -3.45 -2.05 -21.18
N PRO A 51 -2.28 -1.94 -20.51
CA PRO A 51 -1.04 -1.68 -21.22
C PRO A 51 -0.72 -2.84 -22.18
N PRO A 52 -0.14 -2.57 -23.37
CA PRO A 52 0.31 -3.61 -24.26
C PRO A 52 1.30 -4.55 -23.56
N GLY A 53 1.16 -5.84 -23.79
CA GLY A 53 2.17 -6.80 -23.38
C GLY A 53 3.49 -6.53 -24.12
N PHE A 54 4.60 -6.56 -23.40
CA PHE A 54 5.94 -6.55 -23.98
C PHE A 54 6.79 -7.64 -23.37
N GLU A 55 7.79 -8.04 -24.15
CA GLU A 55 8.87 -8.94 -23.74
C GLU A 55 10.18 -8.30 -24.16
N LEU A 56 11.12 -8.20 -23.22
CA LEU A 56 12.46 -7.68 -23.46
C LEU A 56 13.49 -8.67 -22.98
N GLU A 57 14.65 -8.69 -23.65
CA GLU A 57 15.82 -9.38 -23.13
C GLU A 57 16.47 -8.50 -22.05
N ARG A 58 16.69 -9.08 -20.88
CA ARG A 58 17.37 -8.40 -19.78
C ARG A 58 18.85 -8.28 -20.10
N PHE A 59 19.33 -7.05 -20.01
CA PHE A 59 20.74 -6.75 -20.18
C PHE A 59 21.62 -7.53 -19.17
N GLY A 60 22.63 -8.22 -19.67
CA GLY A 60 23.66 -8.91 -18.88
C GLY A 60 23.49 -10.43 -18.74
N ASP A 61 22.26 -10.97 -18.77
CA ASP A 61 22.05 -12.42 -18.60
C ASP A 61 21.10 -13.07 -19.60
N GLY A 62 20.57 -12.30 -20.55
CA GLY A 62 19.78 -12.82 -21.66
C GLY A 62 18.41 -13.38 -21.26
N LYS A 63 18.00 -13.26 -19.99
CA LYS A 63 16.67 -13.73 -19.59
C LYS A 63 15.61 -12.79 -20.12
N LYS A 64 14.47 -13.37 -20.47
CA LYS A 64 13.28 -12.60 -20.85
C LYS A 64 12.65 -11.98 -19.61
N VAL A 65 12.23 -10.73 -19.73
CA VAL A 65 11.35 -10.06 -18.77
C VAL A 65 10.07 -9.66 -19.49
N THR A 66 8.92 -9.99 -18.90
CA THR A 66 7.60 -9.65 -19.44
C THR A 66 6.84 -8.73 -18.50
N LEU A 67 5.96 -7.88 -19.04
CA LEU A 67 5.08 -7.05 -18.19
C LEU A 67 4.18 -7.91 -17.28
N ALA A 68 3.81 -9.10 -17.75
CA ALA A 68 2.93 -10.03 -17.04
C ALA A 68 3.49 -10.53 -15.70
N GLU A 69 4.81 -10.55 -15.54
CA GLU A 69 5.49 -10.94 -14.30
C GLU A 69 5.33 -9.90 -13.18
N HIS A 70 4.95 -8.67 -13.53
CA HIS A 70 4.83 -7.55 -12.60
C HIS A 70 3.40 -7.20 -12.20
N ARG A 71 2.42 -8.08 -12.46
CA ARG A 71 1.02 -7.88 -12.05
C ARG A 71 0.88 -7.55 -10.56
N GLY A 72 -0.03 -6.62 -10.25
CA GLY A 72 -0.29 -6.16 -8.88
C GLY A 72 0.77 -5.23 -8.30
N ARG A 73 1.77 -4.82 -9.11
CA ARG A 73 2.81 -3.87 -8.72
C ARG A 73 2.82 -2.68 -9.69
N PRO A 74 3.03 -1.45 -9.20
CA PRO A 74 3.28 -0.32 -10.09
C PRO A 74 4.60 -0.54 -10.84
N VAL A 75 4.62 -0.23 -12.14
CA VAL A 75 5.78 -0.38 -13.02
C VAL A 75 5.99 0.93 -13.78
N MET A 76 7.22 1.45 -13.76
CA MET A 76 7.64 2.62 -14.54
C MET A 76 8.46 2.16 -15.74
N LEU A 77 8.08 2.56 -16.95
CA LEU A 77 8.86 2.31 -18.16
C LEU A 77 9.63 3.58 -18.54
N TYR A 78 10.95 3.47 -18.59
CA TYR A 78 11.83 4.56 -18.98
C TYR A 78 12.56 4.20 -20.27
N PHE A 79 12.14 4.82 -21.37
CA PHE A 79 12.77 4.66 -22.68
C PHE A 79 13.94 5.61 -22.80
N TRP A 80 15.11 5.06 -23.10
CA TRP A 80 16.35 5.83 -23.24
C TRP A 80 17.19 5.27 -24.37
N ALA A 81 18.21 6.03 -24.70
CA ALA A 81 18.98 5.90 -25.92
C ALA A 81 20.38 6.50 -25.72
N SER A 82 21.41 5.88 -26.27
CA SER A 82 22.79 6.36 -26.18
C SER A 82 23.32 7.03 -27.45
N TRP A 83 22.45 7.28 -28.43
CA TRP A 83 22.85 7.90 -29.70
C TRP A 83 23.04 9.41 -29.57
#